data_AF-A0A9P9BXF3-F1
#
_entry.id   AF-A0A9P9BXF3-F1
#
_cell.length_a   1.000
_cell.length_b   1.000
_cell.length_c   1.000
_cell.angle_alpha   90.00
_cell.angle_beta   90.00
_cell.angle_gamma   90.00
#
_symmetry.space_group_name_H-M   'P 1'
#
loop_
_entity.id
_entity.type
_entity.pdbx_description
1 polymer ?
#
loop_
_entity_poly.entity_id
_entity_poly.type
_entity_poly.pdbx_seq_one_letter_code
_entity_poly.pdbx_strand_id
1 'polypeptide(L)'
;MENGKKSLRVLRARSARLQQGHLLQRGLEQPVPREISGQLSGKSLTLQSINARISGNYKASRKISLHTSNAAIDAQLVLGSSSITVPTLKIGTTNGAISGAVRLIDAHSFDGVLHTTDAGIDFALATLPLNGKVTLDAQASNA
;
A
#
# COMPACT_ATOMS: atom_id res chain seq x y z
N MET A 1 42.36 23.31 -13.98
CA MET A 1 40.92 23.05 -14.06
C MET A 1 40.64 21.87 -13.13
N GLU A 2 40.26 22.20 -11.91
CA GLU A 2 40.25 21.30 -10.76
C GLU A 2 38.83 20.77 -10.56
N ASN A 3 38.62 19.47 -10.81
CA ASN A 3 37.31 18.85 -10.75
C ASN A 3 37.17 18.11 -9.40
N GLY A 4 36.36 18.68 -8.52
CA GLY A 4 36.24 18.30 -7.11
C GLY A 4 35.74 16.88 -6.88
N LYS A 5 36.61 16.04 -6.30
CA LYS A 5 36.25 14.76 -5.68
C LYS A 5 35.46 15.04 -4.38
N LYS A 6 34.16 14.81 -4.37
CA LYS A 6 33.34 14.84 -3.16
C LYS A 6 33.58 13.57 -2.34
N SER A 7 34.30 13.73 -1.22
CA SER A 7 34.59 12.69 -0.23
C SER A 7 33.32 12.28 0.54
N LEU A 8 33.04 10.97 0.56
CA LEU A 8 32.00 10.33 1.37
C LEU A 8 32.46 10.29 2.83
N ARG A 9 31.93 11.15 3.70
CA ARG A 9 32.22 11.13 5.15
C ARG A 9 31.28 10.16 5.85
N VAL A 10 31.82 9.01 6.26
CA VAL A 10 31.14 8.06 7.15
C VAL A 10 31.19 8.62 8.58
N LEU A 11 30.06 9.09 9.10
CA LEU A 11 29.95 9.55 10.49
C LEU A 11 29.53 8.38 11.40
N ARG A 12 30.48 7.81 12.14
CA ARG A 12 30.22 6.92 13.28
C ARG A 12 29.92 7.79 14.50
N ALA A 13 28.67 7.83 14.97
CA ALA A 13 28.33 8.48 16.23
C ALA A 13 28.45 7.49 17.39
N ARG A 14 29.44 7.71 18.27
CA ARG A 14 29.58 7.04 19.57
C ARG A 14 28.66 7.73 20.59
N SER A 15 27.87 6.93 21.31
CA SER A 15 27.07 7.39 22.44
C SER A 15 27.97 7.74 23.63
N ALA A 16 27.95 9.00 24.08
CA ALA A 16 28.45 9.42 25.38
C ALA A 16 27.29 9.98 26.20
N ARG A 17 27.23 9.56 27.46
CA ARG A 17 26.08 9.62 28.37
C ARG A 17 26.43 10.49 29.59
N LEU A 18 25.43 11.27 30.06
CA LEU A 18 25.29 12.02 31.35
C LEU A 18 26.00 13.38 31.43
N GLN A 19 25.43 14.46 31.97
CA GLN A 19 24.57 14.60 33.16
C GLN A 19 23.55 15.77 33.09
N GLN A 20 22.40 15.53 33.74
CA GLN A 20 21.59 16.46 34.56
C GLN A 20 20.99 17.76 33.98
N GLY A 21 19.68 17.91 34.21
CA GLY A 21 19.02 19.21 34.32
C GLY A 21 17.96 19.51 33.27
N HIS A 22 16.77 18.93 33.47
CA HIS A 22 15.49 19.59 33.23
C HIS A 22 15.35 20.41 31.92
N LEU A 23 15.07 19.76 30.80
CA LEU A 23 14.45 20.41 29.64
C LEU A 23 13.73 19.35 28.82
N LEU A 24 12.40 19.43 28.88
CA LEU A 24 11.40 18.90 27.94
C LEU A 24 11.99 17.98 26.88
N GLN A 25 11.74 16.68 27.02
CA GLN A 25 11.85 15.72 25.92
C GLN A 25 10.83 16.12 24.83
N ARG A 26 11.13 17.17 24.07
CA ARG A 26 10.67 17.27 22.69
C ARG A 26 11.44 16.20 21.95
N GLY A 27 10.93 14.97 22.05
CA GLY A 27 11.23 13.97 21.06
C GLY A 27 10.99 14.63 19.71
N LEU A 28 12.05 14.76 18.92
CA LEU A 28 11.92 14.99 17.50
C LEU A 28 11.30 13.70 16.95
N GLU A 29 10.00 13.55 17.16
CA GLU A 29 9.19 12.57 16.46
C GLU A 29 9.35 12.92 14.99
N GLN A 30 10.14 12.12 14.28
CA GLN A 30 10.02 12.12 12.83
C GLN A 30 8.54 11.87 12.55
N PRO A 31 7.85 12.74 11.80
CA PRO A 31 6.44 12.53 11.52
C PRO A 31 6.32 11.18 10.82
N VAL A 32 5.74 10.21 11.54
CA VAL A 32 5.41 8.91 10.93
C VAL A 32 4.49 9.24 9.75
N PRO A 33 4.77 8.75 8.54
CA PRO A 33 3.93 9.03 7.39
C PRO A 33 2.49 8.63 7.72
N ARG A 34 1.59 9.60 7.77
CA ARG A 34 0.15 9.36 8.04
C ARG A 34 -0.56 8.81 6.81
N GLU A 35 0.11 8.86 5.67
CA GLU A 35 -0.44 8.47 4.38
C GLU A 35 0.66 7.94 3.45
N ILE A 36 0.32 6.88 2.71
CA ILE A 36 1.03 6.38 1.55
C ILE A 36 0.15 6.72 0.35
N SER A 37 0.39 7.88 -0.25
CA SER A 37 -0.36 8.37 -1.40
C SER A 37 0.51 8.37 -2.66
N GLY A 38 -0.07 8.05 -3.82
CA GLY A 38 0.60 8.35 -5.07
C GLY A 38 0.08 7.60 -6.29
N GLN A 39 0.89 7.63 -7.35
CA GLN A 39 0.67 6.88 -8.57
C GLN A 39 1.85 5.93 -8.78
N LEU A 40 1.61 4.62 -8.64
CA LEU A 40 2.63 3.60 -8.81
C LEU A 40 2.25 2.66 -9.93
N SER A 41 3.22 2.28 -10.75
CA SER A 41 3.04 1.31 -11.82
C SER A 41 4.14 0.25 -11.79
N GLY A 42 3.80 -1.01 -12.00
CA GLY A 42 4.80 -2.10 -12.05
C GLY A 42 4.22 -3.43 -12.52
N LYS A 43 5.00 -4.50 -12.35
CA LYS A 43 4.50 -5.88 -12.55
C LYS A 43 3.72 -6.35 -11.33
N SER A 44 4.29 -6.09 -10.15
CA SER A 44 3.70 -6.39 -8.85
C SER A 44 3.89 -5.18 -7.95
N LEU A 45 2.86 -4.81 -7.21
CA LEU A 45 2.90 -3.73 -6.22
C LEU A 45 2.56 -4.30 -4.85
N THR A 46 3.36 -3.93 -3.85
CA THR A 46 3.10 -4.25 -2.45
C THR A 46 3.28 -2.99 -1.63
N LEU A 47 2.21 -2.53 -0.97
CA LEU A 47 2.24 -1.43 -0.01
C LEU A 47 1.81 -1.96 1.35
N GLN A 48 2.60 -1.66 2.37
CA GLN A 48 2.34 -2.09 3.73
C GLN A 48 2.55 -0.94 4.70
N SER A 49 1.62 -0.77 5.62
CA SER A 49 1.71 0.14 6.75
C SER A 49 1.09 -0.48 8.00
N ILE A 50 1.21 0.21 9.12
CA ILE A 50 0.47 -0.11 10.35
C ILE A 50 -0.61 0.95 10.58
N ASN A 51 -0.25 2.22 10.42
CA ASN A 51 -1.11 3.37 10.78
C ASN A 51 -1.32 4.37 9.63
N ALA A 52 -0.67 4.16 8.48
CA ALA A 52 -0.82 5.08 7.36
C ALA A 52 -2.02 4.69 6.50
N ARG A 53 -2.83 5.68 6.13
CA ARG A 53 -3.84 5.52 5.07
C ARG A 53 -3.11 5.17 3.77
N ILE A 54 -3.62 4.21 3.02
CA ILE A 54 -3.12 3.93 1.67
C ILE A 54 -4.11 4.56 0.68
N SER A 55 -3.65 5.49 -0.16
CA SER A 55 -4.52 6.21 -1.08
C SER A 55 -3.93 6.38 -2.48
N GLY A 56 -4.78 6.41 -3.50
CA GLY A 56 -4.41 6.84 -4.85
C GLY A 56 -4.56 5.78 -5.93
N ASN A 57 -3.73 5.90 -6.98
CA ASN A 57 -3.90 5.17 -8.24
C ASN A 57 -2.77 4.15 -8.43
N TYR A 58 -3.09 2.86 -8.50
CA TYR A 58 -2.08 1.81 -8.61
C TYR A 58 -2.32 0.94 -9.84
N LYS A 59 -1.28 0.76 -10.64
CA LYS A 59 -1.33 -0.05 -11.86
C LYS A 59 -0.36 -1.22 -11.77
N ALA A 60 -0.84 -2.44 -11.92
CA ALA A 60 0.02 -3.61 -12.00
C ALA A 60 -0.38 -4.56 -13.14
N SER A 61 0.56 -5.29 -13.71
CA SER A 61 0.27 -6.31 -14.73
C SER A 61 0.14 -7.74 -14.19
N ARG A 62 0.26 -7.93 -12.87
CA ARG A 62 0.13 -9.25 -12.22
C ARG A 62 -0.48 -9.21 -10.83
N LYS A 63 -0.01 -8.29 -9.98
CA LYS A 63 -0.38 -8.33 -8.56
C LYS A 63 -0.43 -6.95 -7.94
N ILE A 64 -1.46 -6.70 -7.14
CA ILE A 64 -1.51 -5.58 -6.20
C ILE A 64 -1.80 -6.15 -4.80
N SER A 65 -0.98 -5.78 -3.83
CA SER A 65 -1.16 -6.13 -2.41
C SER A 65 -1.10 -4.86 -1.57
N LEU A 66 -2.22 -4.46 -0.97
CA LEU A 66 -2.31 -3.29 -0.08
C LEU A 66 -2.66 -3.76 1.32
N HIS A 67 -1.88 -3.35 2.32
CA HIS A 67 -2.15 -3.75 3.70
C HIS A 67 -1.85 -2.63 4.69
N THR A 68 -2.77 -2.41 5.63
CA THR A 68 -2.55 -1.52 6.76
C THR A 68 -3.34 -2.00 7.96
N SER A 69 -2.84 -1.88 9.20
CA SER A 69 -3.56 -2.41 10.36
C SER A 69 -4.73 -1.51 10.78
N ASN A 70 -4.47 -0.21 10.90
CA ASN A 70 -5.35 0.71 11.63
C ASN A 70 -5.94 1.85 10.80
N ALA A 71 -5.65 1.91 9.50
CA ALA A 71 -6.02 3.02 8.65
C ALA A 71 -6.83 2.58 7.44
N ALA A 72 -7.53 3.54 6.83
CA ALA A 72 -8.32 3.25 5.63
C ALA A 72 -7.43 2.92 4.42
N ILE A 73 -8.00 2.17 3.48
CA ILE A 73 -7.47 1.98 2.13
C ILE A 73 -8.49 2.56 1.15
N ASP A 74 -8.05 3.50 0.32
CA ASP A 74 -8.87 4.18 -0.70
C ASP A 74 -8.11 4.18 -2.03
N ALA A 75 -8.35 3.18 -2.86
CA ALA A 75 -7.48 2.89 -3.99
C ALA A 75 -8.23 2.64 -5.30
N GLN A 76 -7.76 3.30 -6.35
CA GLN A 76 -8.18 3.07 -7.73
C GLN A 76 -7.12 2.19 -8.41
N LEU A 77 -7.55 0.99 -8.81
CA LEU A 77 -6.65 -0.06 -9.24
C LEU A 77 -6.83 -0.36 -10.72
N VAL A 78 -5.72 -0.56 -11.40
CA VAL A 78 -5.69 -1.09 -12.76
C VAL A 78 -4.86 -2.36 -12.76
N LEU A 79 -5.51 -3.50 -12.98
CA LEU A 79 -4.86 -4.80 -13.09
C LEU A 79 -4.92 -5.28 -14.53
N GLY A 80 -3.74 -5.33 -15.16
CA GLY A 80 -3.55 -5.93 -16.46
C GLY A 80 -3.17 -7.40 -16.33
N SER A 81 -3.40 -8.19 -17.38
CA SER A 81 -2.82 -9.53 -17.52
C SER A 81 -2.02 -9.62 -18.82
N SER A 82 -0.85 -10.25 -18.77
CA SER A 82 -0.31 -10.95 -19.95
C SER A 82 -0.92 -12.35 -19.93
N SER A 83 -1.45 -12.82 -21.06
CA SER A 83 -2.23 -14.05 -21.33
C SER A 83 -1.88 -15.37 -20.60
N ILE A 84 -0.80 -15.41 -19.83
CA ILE A 84 -0.24 -16.56 -19.12
C ILE A 84 -0.46 -16.47 -17.58
N THR A 85 -0.84 -15.31 -17.01
CA THR A 85 -0.93 -15.15 -15.54
C THR A 85 -2.24 -14.51 -15.10
N VAL A 86 -2.94 -15.16 -14.17
CA VAL A 86 -4.14 -14.62 -13.53
C VAL A 86 -3.74 -13.43 -12.63
N PRO A 87 -4.23 -12.20 -12.89
CA PRO A 87 -4.00 -11.07 -12.02
C PRO A 87 -4.62 -11.30 -10.64
N THR A 88 -3.86 -10.92 -9.61
CA THR A 88 -4.25 -11.10 -8.20
C THR A 88 -4.36 -9.77 -7.47
N LEU A 89 -5.43 -9.63 -6.69
CA LEU A 89 -5.63 -8.51 -5.79
C LEU A 89 -5.72 -9.00 -4.35
N LYS A 90 -4.96 -8.36 -3.45
CA LYS A 90 -5.12 -8.55 -2.01
C LYS A 90 -5.18 -7.19 -1.33
N ILE A 91 -6.28 -6.89 -0.66
CA ILE A 91 -6.44 -5.70 0.17
C ILE A 91 -6.82 -6.14 1.57
N GLY A 92 -6.13 -5.63 2.58
CA GLY A 92 -6.41 -6.02 3.95
C GLY A 92 -6.21 -4.91 4.94
N THR A 93 -7.14 -4.78 5.88
CA THR A 93 -6.94 -3.98 7.09
C THR A 93 -7.63 -4.63 8.29
N THR A 94 -7.36 -4.14 9.51
CA THR A 94 -8.06 -4.61 10.72
C THR A 94 -9.16 -3.63 11.07
N ASN A 95 -8.81 -2.35 11.24
CA ASN A 95 -9.72 -1.32 11.78
C ASN A 95 -10.13 -0.27 10.72
N GLY A 96 -9.58 -0.33 9.52
CA GLY A 96 -9.84 0.64 8.46
C GLY A 96 -10.97 0.22 7.51
N ALA A 97 -11.67 1.21 6.95
CA ALA A 97 -12.54 0.94 5.81
C ALA A 97 -11.71 0.64 4.55
N ILE A 98 -12.23 -0.22 3.69
CA ILE A 98 -11.69 -0.45 2.34
C ILE A 98 -12.66 0.18 1.34
N SER A 99 -12.15 1.08 0.51
CA SER A 99 -12.92 1.72 -0.55
C SER A 99 -12.15 1.79 -1.86
N GLY A 100 -12.86 1.81 -2.98
CA GLY A 100 -12.28 2.09 -4.29
C GLY A 100 -12.80 1.18 -5.40
N ALA A 101 -12.00 1.01 -6.45
CA ALA A 101 -12.38 0.18 -7.57
C ALA A 101 -11.19 -0.49 -8.22
N VAL A 102 -11.43 -1.63 -8.89
CA VAL A 102 -10.47 -2.27 -9.78
C VAL A 102 -11.00 -2.34 -11.20
N ARG A 103 -10.20 -1.85 -12.14
CA ARG A 103 -10.37 -2.02 -13.57
C ARG A 103 -9.44 -3.12 -14.06
N LEU A 104 -10.02 -4.13 -14.69
CA LEU A 104 -9.30 -5.22 -15.35
C LEU A 104 -9.04 -4.85 -16.82
N ILE A 105 -7.79 -5.01 -17.26
CA ILE A 105 -7.37 -4.79 -18.64
C ILE A 105 -6.80 -6.09 -19.19
N ASP A 106 -7.35 -6.58 -20.30
CA ASP A 106 -6.90 -7.80 -21.00
C ASP A 106 -6.80 -9.04 -20.08
N ALA A 107 -7.54 -9.04 -18.97
CA ALA A 107 -7.61 -10.17 -18.06
C ALA A 107 -8.72 -11.09 -18.52
N HIS A 108 -8.44 -12.37 -18.72
CA HIS A 108 -9.49 -13.38 -18.88
C HIS A 108 -10.00 -13.87 -17.53
N SER A 109 -9.12 -14.02 -16.56
CA SER A 109 -9.47 -14.41 -15.18
C SER A 109 -8.91 -13.42 -14.19
N PHE A 110 -9.51 -13.33 -13.00
CA PHE A 110 -9.09 -12.47 -11.90
C PHE A 110 -9.43 -13.11 -10.57
N ASP A 111 -8.51 -13.01 -9.60
CA ASP A 111 -8.74 -13.42 -8.22
C ASP A 111 -8.43 -12.26 -7.27
N GLY A 112 -9.45 -11.86 -6.50
CA GLY A 112 -9.36 -10.78 -5.53
C GLY A 112 -9.78 -11.22 -4.13
N VAL A 113 -9.06 -10.73 -3.12
CA VAL A 113 -9.43 -10.89 -1.71
C VAL A 113 -9.38 -9.52 -1.03
N LEU A 114 -10.47 -9.14 -0.38
CA LEU A 114 -10.62 -7.95 0.45
C LEU A 114 -11.00 -8.39 1.86
N HIS A 115 -10.24 -7.96 2.87
CA HIS A 115 -10.53 -8.32 4.25
C HIS A 115 -10.42 -7.14 5.19
N THR A 116 -11.44 -6.92 6.00
CA THR A 116 -11.40 -6.02 7.15
C THR A 116 -12.11 -6.64 8.34
N THR A 117 -11.75 -6.22 9.56
CA THR A 117 -12.35 -6.75 10.79
C THR A 117 -13.46 -5.81 11.25
N ASP A 118 -13.15 -4.54 11.53
CA ASP A 118 -14.04 -3.65 12.29
C ASP A 118 -14.60 -2.47 11.46
N ALA A 119 -14.62 -2.57 10.13
CA ALA A 119 -15.11 -1.51 9.25
C ALA A 119 -15.68 -2.03 7.91
N GLY A 120 -16.34 -1.16 7.14
CA GLY A 120 -16.99 -1.54 5.88
C GLY A 120 -16.05 -1.74 4.68
N ILE A 121 -16.56 -2.47 3.68
CA ILE A 121 -15.96 -2.60 2.35
C ILE A 121 -16.92 -1.98 1.32
N ASP A 122 -16.48 -0.93 0.62
CA ASP A 122 -17.17 -0.31 -0.52
C ASP A 122 -16.24 -0.37 -1.75
N PHE A 123 -16.24 -1.52 -2.42
CA PHE A 123 -15.26 -1.80 -3.47
C PHE A 123 -15.92 -2.28 -4.76
N ALA A 124 -15.64 -1.61 -5.88
CA ALA A 124 -16.24 -1.89 -7.17
C ALA A 124 -15.31 -2.66 -8.12
N LEU A 125 -15.88 -3.62 -8.87
CA LEU A 125 -15.27 -4.17 -10.08
C LEU A 125 -15.73 -3.34 -11.27
N ALA A 126 -14.91 -2.37 -11.70
CA ALA A 126 -15.29 -1.39 -12.72
C ALA A 126 -15.38 -1.99 -14.14
N THR A 127 -14.66 -3.08 -14.41
CA THR A 127 -14.76 -3.82 -15.68
C THR A 127 -14.73 -5.32 -15.41
N LEU A 128 -15.62 -6.04 -16.09
CA LEU A 128 -15.66 -7.50 -16.07
C LEU A 128 -15.10 -8.06 -17.39
N PRO A 129 -14.37 -9.18 -17.35
CA PRO A 129 -13.94 -9.87 -18.55
C PRO A 129 -15.15 -10.52 -19.24
N LEU A 130 -15.28 -10.33 -20.57
CA LEU A 130 -16.43 -10.84 -21.33
C LEU A 130 -16.51 -12.37 -21.35
N ASN A 131 -15.39 -13.07 -21.22
CA ASN A 131 -15.31 -14.53 -21.38
C ASN A 131 -14.32 -15.17 -20.38
N GLY A 132 -14.45 -14.90 -19.08
CA GLY A 132 -13.68 -15.68 -18.12
C GLY A 132 -14.06 -15.48 -16.67
N LYS A 133 -13.19 -15.94 -15.76
CA LYS A 133 -13.55 -16.18 -14.37
C LYS A 133 -13.15 -15.01 -13.48
N VAL A 134 -14.13 -14.42 -12.79
CA VAL A 134 -13.88 -13.43 -11.74
C VAL A 134 -14.21 -14.06 -10.40
N THR A 135 -13.21 -14.13 -9.52
CA THR A 135 -13.39 -14.45 -8.11
C THR A 135 -13.10 -13.18 -7.31
N LEU A 136 -14.05 -12.72 -6.51
CA LEU A 136 -13.84 -11.67 -5.53
C LEU A 136 -14.41 -12.14 -4.20
N ASP A 137 -13.53 -12.35 -3.23
CA ASP A 137 -13.88 -12.64 -1.84
C ASP A 137 -13.75 -11.34 -1.03
N ALA A 138 -14.83 -10.91 -0.38
CA ALA A 138 -14.87 -9.71 0.42
C ALA A 138 -15.47 -10.03 1.78
N GLN A 139 -14.65 -9.93 2.83
CA GLN A 139 -15.03 -10.28 4.20
C GLN A 139 -14.86 -9.09 5.14
N ALA A 140 -15.95 -8.73 5.81
CA ALA A 140 -15.98 -7.77 6.91
C ALA A 140 -16.55 -8.49 8.15
N SER A 141 -15.70 -8.81 9.13
CA SER A 141 -16.05 -9.79 10.18
C SER A 141 -16.86 -9.22 11.35
N ASN A 142 -16.69 -7.94 11.67
CA ASN A 142 -17.32 -7.23 12.80
C ASN A 142 -17.82 -5.81 12.41
N ALA A 143 -18.10 -5.59 11.12
CA ALA A 143 -18.45 -4.28 10.57
C ALA A 143 -19.93 -3.90 10.70
#